data_AF-A0A661L2I5-F1
#
_entry.id   AF-A0A661L2I5-F1
#
_cell.length_a   1.000
_cell.length_b   1.000
_cell.length_c   1.000
_cell.angle_alpha   90.00
_cell.angle_beta   90.00
_cell.angle_gamma   90.00
#
_symmetry.space_group_name_H-M   'P 1'
#
loop_
_entity.id
_entity.type
_entity.pdbx_description
1 polymer ?
#
loop_
_entity_poly.entity_id
_entity_poly.type
_entity_poly.pdbx_seq_one_letter_code
_entity_poly.pdbx_strand_id
1 'polypeptide(L)'
;MKEEGFINDEQFQQALKRKLTIKSEKAQYPKKAPYFLEHIRQRIERKYGRHLLYKGGLKVYTTVNLKMQEAAQKAIKRGLYELDKREGFRSPTRRFLFSGEETLNKSKPKILSKNTLEIGTITQGTVIKVDSKNKETLVQIEDKKGILPLSNMKWARMVDPEKAYFESKLQDPADVLTPGDIITVKIVKKSKDSSELI
;
A
#
# COMPACT_ATOMS: atom_id res chain seq x y z
N MET A 1 -41.55 -22.98 -3.02
CA MET A 1 -40.74 -23.92 -3.84
C MET A 1 -40.93 -25.38 -3.45
N LYS A 2 -40.39 -25.88 -2.32
CA LYS A 2 -40.57 -27.30 -1.95
C LYS A 2 -42.04 -27.65 -1.63
N GLU A 3 -42.69 -26.86 -0.76
CA GLU A 3 -44.10 -27.04 -0.39
C GLU A 3 -45.07 -26.86 -1.56
N GLU A 4 -44.64 -26.13 -2.59
CA GLU A 4 -45.40 -25.89 -3.82
C GLU A 4 -45.00 -26.85 -4.96
N GLY A 5 -44.12 -27.83 -4.72
CA GLY A 5 -43.73 -28.86 -5.68
C GLY A 5 -42.73 -28.45 -6.78
N PHE A 6 -42.15 -27.25 -6.74
CA PHE A 6 -41.18 -26.79 -7.74
C PHE A 6 -39.78 -27.40 -7.62
N ILE A 7 -39.43 -27.97 -6.46
CA ILE A 7 -38.14 -28.65 -6.22
C ILE A 7 -38.39 -29.93 -5.41
N ASN A 8 -37.57 -30.95 -5.63
CA ASN A 8 -37.62 -32.18 -4.87
C ASN A 8 -36.78 -32.09 -3.57
N ASP A 9 -36.91 -33.10 -2.70
CA ASP A 9 -36.23 -33.13 -1.40
C ASP A 9 -34.70 -33.11 -1.52
N GLU A 10 -34.15 -33.79 -2.52
CA GLU A 10 -32.70 -33.80 -2.77
C GLU A 10 -32.19 -32.41 -3.17
N GLN A 11 -32.88 -31.72 -4.07
CA GLN A 11 -32.56 -30.36 -4.49
C GLN A 11 -32.67 -29.37 -3.33
N PHE A 12 -33.67 -29.52 -2.46
CA PHE A 12 -33.81 -28.71 -1.26
C PHE A 12 -32.61 -28.89 -0.31
N GLN A 13 -32.24 -30.14 -0.02
CA GLN A 13 -31.10 -30.44 0.85
C GLN A 13 -29.75 -30.00 0.24
N GLN A 14 -29.59 -30.14 -1.07
CA GLN A 14 -28.42 -29.63 -1.79
C GLN A 14 -28.33 -28.10 -1.75
N ALA A 15 -29.46 -27.41 -1.93
CA ALA A 15 -29.51 -25.95 -1.87
C ALA A 15 -29.18 -25.41 -0.46
N LEU A 16 -29.67 -26.05 0.60
CA LEU A 16 -29.34 -25.70 1.99
C LEU A 16 -27.86 -25.87 2.31
N LYS A 17 -27.23 -26.93 1.79
CA LYS A 17 -25.80 -27.21 2.01
C LYS A 17 -24.88 -26.36 1.13
N ARG A 18 -25.42 -25.70 0.09
CA ARG A 18 -24.63 -24.93 -0.84
C ARG A 18 -24.21 -23.60 -0.23
N LYS A 19 -22.89 -23.40 -0.07
CA LYS A 19 -22.34 -22.12 0.36
C LYS A 19 -22.64 -21.03 -0.68
N LEU A 20 -23.34 -19.99 -0.23
CA LEU A 20 -23.60 -18.79 -1.03
C LEU A 20 -22.27 -18.13 -1.42
N THR A 21 -21.97 -18.15 -2.71
CA THR A 21 -20.83 -17.42 -3.28
C THR A 21 -21.35 -16.13 -3.89
N ILE A 22 -21.30 -15.05 -3.10
CA ILE A 22 -21.64 -13.72 -3.60
C ILE A 22 -20.49 -13.26 -4.50
N LYS A 23 -20.70 -13.32 -5.81
CA LYS A 23 -19.82 -12.64 -6.76
C LYS A 23 -20.19 -11.17 -6.74
N SER A 24 -19.40 -10.36 -6.01
CA SER A 24 -19.47 -8.92 -6.15
C SER A 24 -19.13 -8.57 -7.60
N GLU A 25 -20.06 -7.89 -8.29
CA GLU A 25 -19.69 -7.13 -9.46
C GLU A 25 -18.68 -6.10 -9.00
N LYS A 26 -17.40 -6.34 -9.33
CA LYS A 26 -16.41 -5.30 -9.19
C LYS A 26 -16.87 -4.18 -10.11
N ALA A 27 -17.35 -3.10 -9.52
CA ALA A 27 -17.52 -1.84 -10.22
C ALA A 27 -16.22 -1.66 -11.02
N GLN A 28 -16.34 -1.68 -12.35
CA GLN A 28 -15.22 -1.50 -13.25
C GLN A 28 -14.83 -0.03 -13.19
N TYR A 29 -14.31 0.40 -12.04
CA TYR A 29 -13.71 1.70 -11.91
C TYR A 29 -12.54 1.73 -12.89
N PRO A 30 -12.54 2.68 -13.82
CA PRO A 30 -11.46 2.79 -14.76
C PRO A 30 -10.17 3.07 -13.99
N LYS A 31 -9.25 2.09 -14.01
CA LYS A 31 -7.95 2.19 -13.32
C LYS A 31 -7.07 3.30 -13.90
N LYS A 32 -7.36 3.74 -15.12
CA LYS A 32 -6.60 4.76 -15.84
C LYS A 32 -7.25 6.13 -15.64
N ALA A 33 -6.45 7.12 -15.24
CA ALA A 33 -6.89 8.50 -15.05
C ALA A 33 -8.09 8.72 -14.10
N PRO A 34 -8.12 8.12 -12.88
CA PRO A 34 -9.29 8.14 -12.01
C PRO A 34 -9.78 9.56 -11.66
N TYR A 35 -8.86 10.48 -11.36
CA TYR A 35 -9.19 11.88 -11.05
C TYR A 35 -9.86 12.61 -12.22
N PHE A 36 -9.34 12.41 -13.44
CA PHE A 36 -9.91 13.03 -14.63
C PHE A 36 -11.31 12.46 -14.93
N LEU A 37 -11.47 11.15 -14.81
CA LEU A 37 -12.76 10.50 -15.07
C LEU A 37 -13.81 10.87 -14.03
N GLU A 38 -13.43 11.00 -12.76
CA GLU A 38 -14.32 11.51 -11.72
C GLU A 38 -14.73 12.96 -11.99
N HIS A 39 -13.79 13.80 -12.44
CA HIS A 39 -14.10 15.18 -12.84
C HIS A 39 -15.13 15.22 -13.99
N ILE A 40 -14.94 14.38 -15.01
CA ILE A 40 -15.89 14.26 -16.14
C ILE A 40 -17.25 13.74 -15.66
N ARG A 41 -17.27 12.72 -14.78
CA ARG A 41 -18.50 12.19 -14.19
C ARG A 41 -19.29 13.29 -13.49
N GLN A 42 -18.64 14.06 -12.61
CA GLN A 42 -19.26 15.19 -11.90
C GLN A 42 -19.73 16.29 -12.85
N ARG A 43 -19.03 16.52 -13.96
CA ARG A 43 -19.42 17.52 -14.97
C ARG A 43 -20.66 17.07 -15.75
N ILE A 44 -20.74 15.80 -16.13
CA ILE A 44 -21.89 15.23 -16.84
C ILE A 44 -23.11 15.18 -15.92
N GLU A 45 -22.94 14.76 -14.67
CA GLU A 45 -24.03 14.74 -13.68
C GLU A 45 -24.61 16.14 -13.48
N ARG A 46 -23.76 17.17 -13.36
CA ARG A 46 -24.22 18.57 -13.24
C ARG A 46 -24.97 19.07 -14.48
N LYS A 47 -24.57 18.65 -15.68
CA LYS A 47 -25.14 19.15 -16.93
C LYS A 47 -26.40 18.40 -17.38
N TYR A 48 -26.45 17.09 -17.16
CA TYR A 48 -27.47 16.20 -17.72
C TYR A 48 -28.26 15.44 -16.65
N GLY A 49 -27.91 15.62 -15.38
CA GLY A 49 -28.55 14.92 -14.27
C GLY A 49 -28.09 13.46 -14.12
N ARG A 50 -28.45 12.90 -12.98
CA ARG A 50 -28.05 11.55 -12.58
C ARG A 50 -28.69 10.45 -13.44
N HIS A 51 -29.93 10.65 -13.88
CA HIS A 51 -30.65 9.66 -14.67
C HIS A 51 -29.95 9.41 -16.02
N LEU A 52 -29.66 10.48 -16.78
CA LEU A 52 -29.01 10.33 -18.08
C LEU A 52 -27.58 9.79 -17.95
N LEU A 53 -26.83 10.20 -16.93
CA LEU A 53 -25.48 9.70 -16.68
C LEU A 53 -25.44 8.17 -16.49
N TYR A 54 -26.32 7.62 -15.66
CA TYR A 54 -26.25 6.20 -15.27
C TYR A 54 -27.19 5.28 -16.05
N LYS A 55 -28.26 5.81 -16.65
CA LYS A 55 -29.27 5.02 -17.38
C LYS A 55 -29.41 5.41 -18.85
N GLY A 56 -28.75 6.49 -19.30
CA GLY A 56 -28.88 6.99 -20.67
C GLY A 56 -27.96 6.33 -21.70
N GLY A 57 -27.09 5.40 -21.31
CA GLY A 57 -26.21 4.67 -22.25
C GLY A 57 -25.20 5.56 -22.99
N LEU A 58 -24.81 6.70 -22.40
CA LEU A 58 -23.95 7.69 -23.03
C LEU A 58 -22.55 7.13 -23.36
N LYS A 59 -22.04 7.44 -24.56
CA LYS A 59 -20.63 7.26 -24.93
C LYS A 59 -19.91 8.60 -24.86
N VAL A 60 -18.90 8.69 -24.00
CA VAL A 60 -18.18 9.93 -23.74
C VAL A 60 -16.76 9.83 -24.28
N TYR A 61 -16.44 10.63 -25.29
CA TYR A 61 -15.10 10.78 -25.82
C TYR A 61 -14.46 12.03 -25.20
N THR A 62 -13.25 11.90 -24.68
CA THR A 62 -12.57 12.97 -23.94
C THR A 62 -11.17 13.22 -24.50
N THR A 63 -10.58 14.35 -24.11
CA THR A 63 -9.28 14.79 -24.57
C THR A 63 -8.11 14.16 -23.81
N VAL A 64 -8.36 13.25 -22.87
CA VAL A 64 -7.29 12.69 -22.03
C VAL A 64 -6.32 11.83 -22.85
N ASN A 65 -5.06 12.22 -22.86
CA ASN A 65 -3.99 11.39 -23.39
C ASN A 65 -3.46 10.50 -22.27
N LEU A 66 -3.69 9.19 -22.38
CA LEU A 66 -3.31 8.22 -21.34
C LEU A 66 -1.81 8.17 -21.08
N LYS A 67 -0.98 8.29 -22.13
CA LYS A 67 0.49 8.28 -21.99
C LYS A 67 0.97 9.52 -21.21
N MET A 68 0.41 10.68 -21.52
CA MET A 68 0.72 11.92 -20.80
C MET A 68 0.24 11.86 -19.35
N GLN A 69 -0.95 11.30 -19.10
CA GLN A 69 -1.47 11.15 -17.74
C GLN A 69 -0.59 10.23 -16.88
N GLU A 70 -0.11 9.12 -17.45
CA GLU A 70 0.82 8.21 -16.77
C GLU A 70 2.16 8.91 -16.46
N ALA A 71 2.70 9.68 -17.42
CA ALA A 71 3.90 10.47 -17.21
C ALA A 71 3.72 11.54 -16.12
N ALA A 72 2.61 12.27 -16.13
CA ALA A 72 2.27 13.26 -15.11
C ALA A 72 2.15 12.63 -13.72
N GLN A 73 1.46 11.49 -13.60
CA GLN A 73 1.35 10.77 -12.32
C GLN A 73 2.72 10.32 -11.81
N LYS A 74 3.60 9.85 -12.70
CA LYS A 74 4.97 9.46 -12.34
C LYS A 74 5.79 10.67 -11.88
N ALA A 75 5.67 11.80 -12.55
CA ALA A 75 6.34 13.05 -12.19
C ALA A 75 5.90 13.55 -10.82
N ILE A 76 4.58 13.61 -10.56
CA ILE A 76 4.04 14.03 -9.25
C ILE A 76 4.52 13.09 -8.14
N LYS A 77 4.38 11.77 -8.32
CA LYS A 77 4.84 10.79 -7.33
C LYS A 77 6.34 10.93 -7.03
N ARG A 78 7.15 11.15 -8.06
CA ARG A 78 8.58 11.38 -7.91
C ARG A 78 8.87 12.67 -7.15
N GLY A 79 8.25 13.78 -7.54
CA GLY A 79 8.43 15.07 -6.88
C GLY A 79 8.02 15.05 -5.41
N LEU A 80 6.88 14.43 -5.09
CA LEU A 80 6.44 14.24 -3.71
C LEU A 80 7.42 13.38 -2.91
N TYR A 81 7.93 12.29 -3.49
CA TYR A 81 8.93 11.45 -2.83
C TYR A 81 10.25 12.17 -2.58
N GLU A 82 10.72 12.97 -3.53
CA GLU A 82 11.94 13.76 -3.38
C GLU A 82 11.76 14.87 -2.35
N LEU A 83 10.59 15.53 -2.32
CA LEU A 83 10.25 16.53 -1.31
C LEU A 83 10.17 15.91 0.09
N ASP A 84 9.44 14.80 0.22
CA ASP A 84 9.29 14.06 1.49
C ASP A 84 10.65 13.69 2.10
N LYS A 85 11.59 13.27 1.23
CA LYS A 85 12.96 12.97 1.66
C LYS A 85 13.76 14.17 2.14
N ARG A 86 13.49 15.36 1.59
CA ARG A 86 14.16 16.60 2.03
C ARG A 86 13.62 17.01 3.40
N GLU A 87 12.32 16.96 3.59
CA GLU A 87 11.71 17.32 4.88
C GLU A 87 12.20 16.41 6.01
N GLY A 88 12.41 15.13 5.72
CA GLY A 88 12.93 14.15 6.66
C GLY A 88 11.88 13.10 7.02
N PHE A 89 12.21 12.28 8.02
CA PHE A 89 11.38 11.20 8.49
C PHE A 89 10.49 11.66 9.64
N ARG A 90 9.17 11.63 9.41
CA ARG A 90 8.17 12.11 10.38
C ARG A 90 8.09 11.24 11.63
N SER A 91 7.96 9.92 11.43
CA SER A 91 7.92 8.91 12.49
C SER A 91 7.58 7.53 11.89
N PRO A 92 7.84 6.44 12.62
CA PRO A 92 7.33 5.13 12.26
C PRO A 92 5.79 5.12 12.21
N THR A 93 5.22 4.32 11.30
CA THR A 93 3.77 4.24 11.12
C THR A 93 3.07 3.75 12.38
N ARG A 94 3.71 2.81 13.11
CA ARG A 94 3.31 2.26 14.42
C ARG A 94 4.54 1.74 15.14
N ARG A 95 4.50 1.65 16.47
CA ARG A 95 5.50 0.98 17.30
C ARG A 95 4.83 -0.15 18.07
N PHE A 96 5.36 -1.37 18.00
CA PHE A 96 5.02 -2.40 18.97
C PHE A 96 5.83 -2.15 20.23
N LEU A 97 5.17 -1.79 21.32
CA LEU A 97 5.79 -1.87 22.64
C LEU A 97 5.81 -3.36 23.00
N PHE A 98 7.00 -3.96 23.02
CA PHE A 98 7.19 -5.32 23.53
C PHE A 98 7.01 -5.31 25.05
N SER A 99 5.77 -5.18 25.54
CA SER A 99 5.43 -5.43 26.93
C SER A 99 5.00 -6.89 27.08
N GLY A 100 5.95 -7.75 27.41
CA GLY A 100 5.67 -9.14 27.77
C GLY A 100 5.32 -10.05 26.60
N GLU A 101 5.75 -11.29 26.70
CA GLU A 101 5.35 -12.39 25.83
C GLU A 101 3.82 -12.49 25.74
N GLU A 102 3.35 -12.99 24.61
CA GLU A 102 1.92 -13.24 24.29
C GLU A 102 1.06 -12.03 23.87
N THR A 103 1.14 -11.68 22.58
CA THR A 103 -0.07 -11.59 21.72
C THR A 103 0.36 -11.55 20.24
N LEU A 104 1.04 -12.60 19.79
CA LEU A 104 1.25 -12.86 18.36
C LEU A 104 -0.04 -13.38 17.70
N ASN A 105 -1.24 -12.88 18.07
CA ASN A 105 -2.49 -13.52 17.63
C ASN A 105 -3.77 -12.69 17.57
N LYS A 106 -3.74 -11.35 17.50
CA LYS A 106 -4.95 -10.59 17.13
C LYS A 106 -4.68 -9.53 16.07
N SER A 107 -5.16 -9.86 14.87
CA SER A 107 -5.15 -9.07 13.64
C SER A 107 -3.78 -8.85 12.99
N LYS A 108 -3.26 -9.88 12.32
CA LYS A 108 -2.50 -9.62 11.09
C LYS A 108 -3.41 -8.73 10.23
N PRO A 109 -3.06 -7.46 9.90
CA PRO A 109 -3.76 -6.81 8.82
C PRO A 109 -3.64 -7.77 7.63
N LYS A 110 -4.78 -8.17 7.07
CA LYS A 110 -4.83 -8.91 5.82
C LYS A 110 -4.35 -7.92 4.76
N ILE A 111 -3.04 -7.67 4.72
CA ILE A 111 -2.39 -6.89 3.69
C ILE A 111 -2.58 -7.75 2.45
N LEU A 112 -3.50 -7.30 1.60
CA LEU A 112 -3.68 -7.82 0.25
C LEU A 112 -2.37 -7.58 -0.52
N SER A 113 -1.41 -8.48 -0.39
CA SER A 113 -0.29 -8.58 -1.32
C SER A 113 -0.01 -10.04 -1.57
N LYS A 114 -0.77 -10.62 -2.51
CA LYS A 114 -0.29 -11.72 -3.34
C LYS A 114 0.73 -11.19 -4.36
N ASN A 115 1.59 -10.27 -3.93
CA ASN A 115 2.65 -9.67 -4.73
C ASN A 115 3.95 -10.25 -4.21
N THR A 116 4.59 -11.06 -5.05
CA THR A 116 6.00 -11.39 -4.88
C THR A 116 6.75 -10.10 -4.60
N LEU A 117 7.56 -10.07 -3.54
CA LEU A 117 8.37 -8.94 -3.12
C LEU A 117 9.23 -8.45 -4.30
N GLU A 118 8.76 -7.61 -5.21
CA GLU A 118 9.49 -7.22 -6.44
C GLU A 118 10.40 -6.02 -6.18
N ILE A 119 11.48 -5.90 -6.94
CA ILE A 119 12.36 -4.73 -6.85
C ILE A 119 11.55 -3.48 -7.21
N GLY A 120 11.65 -2.45 -6.37
CA GLY A 120 10.91 -1.21 -6.51
C GLY A 120 9.57 -1.17 -5.79
N THR A 121 9.09 -2.30 -5.26
CA THR A 121 7.88 -2.33 -4.42
C THR A 121 8.14 -1.66 -3.07
N ILE A 122 7.12 -0.93 -2.60
CA ILE A 122 7.11 -0.30 -1.29
C ILE A 122 6.17 -1.12 -0.40
N THR A 123 6.67 -1.58 0.74
CA THR A 123 5.94 -2.44 1.68
C THR A 123 6.23 -2.04 3.13
N GLN A 124 5.51 -2.63 4.08
CA GLN A 124 5.76 -2.44 5.50
C GLN A 124 6.76 -3.48 6.01
N GLY A 125 7.68 -3.03 6.87
CA GLY A 125 8.61 -3.90 7.57
C GLY A 125 8.76 -3.50 9.04
N THR A 126 9.05 -4.50 9.88
CA THR A 126 9.25 -4.32 11.32
C THR A 126 10.73 -4.30 11.63
N VAL A 127 11.21 -3.29 12.36
CA VAL A 127 12.60 -3.21 12.82
C VAL A 127 12.84 -4.29 13.88
N ILE A 128 13.74 -5.23 13.60
CA ILE A 128 14.13 -6.30 14.54
C ILE A 128 15.29 -5.80 15.41
N LYS A 129 16.30 -5.22 14.78
CA LYS A 129 17.54 -4.82 15.44
C LYS A 129 18.14 -3.61 14.73
N VAL A 130 18.69 -2.71 15.52
CA VAL A 130 19.47 -1.57 15.04
C VAL A 130 20.91 -1.75 15.49
N ASP A 131 21.85 -1.72 14.56
CA ASP A 131 23.27 -1.85 14.82
C ASP A 131 24.00 -0.54 14.49
N SER A 132 24.28 0.25 15.51
CA SER A 132 25.02 1.52 15.40
C SER A 132 26.48 1.33 14.97
N LYS A 133 27.11 0.19 15.27
CA LYS A 133 28.52 -0.07 14.92
C LYS A 133 28.68 -0.28 13.42
N ASN A 134 27.84 -1.17 12.88
CA ASN A 134 27.83 -1.48 11.44
C ASN A 134 27.00 -0.47 10.63
N LYS A 135 26.25 0.41 11.30
CA LYS A 135 25.34 1.41 10.70
C LYS A 135 24.28 0.73 9.83
N GLU A 136 23.74 -0.37 10.32
CA GLU A 136 22.77 -1.23 9.63
C GLU A 136 21.56 -1.50 10.53
N THR A 137 20.39 -1.61 9.90
CA THR A 137 19.15 -1.98 10.58
C THR A 137 18.58 -3.25 9.96
N LEU A 138 18.30 -4.25 10.78
CA LEU A 138 17.66 -5.48 10.35
C LEU A 138 16.14 -5.30 10.40
N VAL A 139 15.47 -5.49 9.27
CA VAL A 139 14.03 -5.31 9.10
C VAL A 139 13.40 -6.63 8.68
N GLN A 140 12.29 -7.01 9.31
CA GLN A 140 11.46 -8.12 8.87
C GLN A 140 10.40 -7.63 7.90
N ILE A 141 10.30 -8.29 6.75
CA ILE A 141 9.27 -8.05 5.74
C ILE A 141 8.58 -9.38 5.50
N GLU A 142 7.33 -9.52 5.95
CA GLU A 142 6.59 -10.79 5.93
C GLU A 142 7.42 -11.90 6.61
N ASP A 143 7.80 -12.94 5.87
CA ASP A 143 8.59 -14.08 6.36
C ASP A 143 10.09 -13.95 6.08
N LYS A 144 10.54 -12.81 5.54
CA LYS A 144 11.93 -12.57 5.15
C LYS A 144 12.57 -11.46 5.96
N LYS A 145 13.89 -11.46 6.03
CA LYS A 145 14.68 -10.41 6.66
C LYS A 145 15.38 -9.61 5.57
N GLY A 146 15.58 -8.32 5.82
CA GLY A 146 16.32 -7.43 4.94
C GLY A 146 17.20 -6.49 5.74
N ILE A 147 18.28 -6.06 5.10
CA ILE A 147 19.24 -5.13 5.71
C ILE A 147 18.97 -3.73 5.14
N LEU A 148 18.73 -2.79 6.04
CA LEU A 148 18.61 -1.36 5.74
C LEU A 148 19.89 -0.65 6.19
N PRO A 149 20.85 -0.40 5.28
CA PRO A 149 22.07 0.32 5.61
C PRO A 149 21.79 1.82 5.77
N LEU A 150 22.57 2.51 6.62
CA LEU A 150 22.48 3.96 6.83
C LEU A 150 22.55 4.74 5.51
N SER A 151 23.33 4.27 4.53
CA SER A 151 23.44 4.87 3.20
C SER A 151 22.10 5.11 2.52
N ASN A 152 21.11 4.23 2.74
CA ASN A 152 19.77 4.33 2.16
C ASN A 152 18.79 5.15 3.01
N MET A 153 19.16 5.50 4.25
CA MET A 153 18.34 6.26 5.19
C MET A 153 19.01 7.55 5.72
N LYS A 154 20.12 8.01 5.11
CA LYS A 154 20.77 9.30 5.48
C LYS A 154 19.83 10.51 5.50
N TRP A 155 18.80 10.46 4.65
CA TRP A 155 17.76 11.48 4.53
C TRP A 155 16.77 11.46 5.70
N ALA A 156 16.66 10.33 6.40
CA ALA A 156 15.63 10.06 7.39
C ALA A 156 15.94 10.69 8.77
N ARG A 157 16.35 11.97 8.79
CA ARG A 157 16.44 12.76 10.02
C ARG A 157 15.04 13.05 10.57
N MET A 158 14.87 13.22 11.88
CA MET A 158 13.58 13.70 12.41
C MET A 158 13.25 15.08 11.81
N VAL A 159 11.97 15.29 11.49
CA VAL A 159 11.50 16.55 10.89
C VAL A 159 11.66 17.69 11.89
N ASP A 160 12.34 18.74 11.46
CA ASP A 160 12.58 19.96 12.22
C ASP A 160 12.21 21.16 11.32
N PRO A 161 11.09 21.86 11.59
CA PRO A 161 10.64 23.00 10.78
C PRO A 161 11.59 24.19 10.80
N GLU A 162 12.44 24.31 11.82
CA GLU A 162 13.34 25.45 11.99
C GLU A 162 14.68 25.26 11.27
N LYS A 163 14.99 24.03 10.87
CA LYS A 163 16.28 23.69 10.24
C LYS A 163 16.13 23.27 8.79
N ALA A 164 16.92 23.91 7.93
CA ALA A 164 16.95 23.58 6.53
C ALA A 164 17.47 22.15 6.31
N TYR A 165 16.91 21.45 5.31
CA TYR A 165 17.17 20.03 5.08
C TYR A 165 18.63 19.66 4.80
N PHE A 166 19.45 20.62 4.35
CA PHE A 166 20.85 20.39 4.05
C PHE A 166 21.76 20.51 5.27
N GLU A 167 21.28 21.08 6.38
CA GLU A 167 22.08 21.38 7.57
C GLU A 167 22.28 20.17 8.48
N SER A 168 21.43 19.15 8.37
CA SER A 168 21.52 17.94 9.19
C SER A 168 21.26 16.68 8.37
N LYS A 169 22.03 15.64 8.64
CA LYS A 169 21.88 14.30 8.06
C LYS A 169 21.90 13.28 9.17
N LEU A 170 21.21 12.16 8.96
CA LEU A 170 21.22 11.07 9.93
C LEU A 170 22.63 10.46 10.02
N GLN A 171 23.15 10.36 11.25
CA GLN A 171 24.49 9.81 11.52
C GLN A 171 24.42 8.40 12.10
N ASP A 172 23.41 8.11 12.91
CA ASP A 172 23.16 6.79 13.49
C ASP A 172 21.71 6.35 13.22
N PRO A 173 21.49 5.14 12.68
CA PRO A 173 20.13 4.60 12.57
C PRO A 173 19.36 4.55 13.91
N ALA A 174 20.06 4.42 15.05
CA ALA A 174 19.46 4.37 16.38
C ALA A 174 18.85 5.71 16.83
N ASP A 175 19.22 6.83 16.20
CA ASP A 175 18.64 8.15 16.51
C ASP A 175 17.16 8.23 16.10
N VAL A 176 16.74 7.36 15.16
CA VAL A 176 15.44 7.47 14.48
C VAL A 176 14.63 6.18 14.53
N LEU A 177 15.31 5.03 14.59
CA LEU A 177 14.67 3.73 14.60
C LEU A 177 14.92 3.01 15.91
N THR A 178 13.87 2.36 16.40
CA THR A 178 13.91 1.48 17.57
C THR A 178 13.40 0.08 17.21
N PRO A 179 13.92 -0.98 17.84
CA PRO A 179 13.35 -2.32 17.69
C PRO A 179 11.84 -2.33 17.99
N GLY A 180 11.04 -2.90 17.10
CA GLY A 180 9.57 -2.91 17.17
C GLY A 180 8.87 -1.83 16.31
N ASP A 181 9.61 -0.90 15.71
CA ASP A 181 9.04 0.10 14.81
C ASP A 181 8.58 -0.52 13.48
N ILE A 182 7.35 -0.19 13.06
CA ILE A 182 6.82 -0.51 11.74
C ILE A 182 7.12 0.67 10.81
N ILE A 183 7.95 0.40 9.81
CA ILE A 183 8.40 1.39 8.84
C ILE A 183 8.01 0.97 7.43
N THR A 184 7.93 1.96 6.55
CA THR A 184 7.70 1.73 5.13
C THR A 184 9.06 1.60 4.43
N VAL A 185 9.32 0.45 3.80
CA VAL A 185 10.59 0.12 3.15
C VAL A 185 10.39 -0.13 1.66
N LYS A 186 11.40 0.22 0.86
CA LYS A 186 11.42 -0.04 -0.58
C LYS A 186 12.49 -1.08 -0.89
N ILE A 187 12.11 -2.11 -1.64
CA ILE A 187 13.03 -3.17 -2.04
C ILE A 187 13.94 -2.63 -3.15
N VAL A 188 15.24 -2.52 -2.85
CA VAL A 188 16.24 -2.00 -3.81
C VAL A 188 16.99 -3.12 -4.51
N LYS A 189 17.26 -4.22 -3.79
CA LYS A 189 17.97 -5.39 -4.29
C LYS A 189 17.32 -6.64 -3.70
N LYS A 190 17.60 -7.80 -4.30
CA LYS A 190 17.37 -9.12 -3.69
C LYS A 190 18.69 -9.85 -3.68
N SER A 191 19.03 -10.50 -2.58
CA SER A 191 20.09 -11.51 -2.60
C SER A 191 19.63 -12.72 -3.42
N LYS A 192 20.53 -13.30 -4.23
CA LYS A 192 20.26 -14.54 -4.98
C LYS A 192 20.52 -15.80 -4.15
N ASP A 193 21.18 -15.70 -2.99
CA ASP A 193 21.77 -16.85 -2.28
C ASP A 193 21.20 -17.16 -0.90
N SER A 194 19.96 -16.76 -0.59
CA SER A 194 19.30 -17.27 0.62
C SER A 194 17.82 -16.98 0.55
N SER A 195 17.01 -18.01 0.79
CA SER A 195 15.55 -17.94 0.93
C SER A 195 15.06 -16.95 2.00
N GLU A 196 15.98 -16.37 2.80
CA GLU A 196 15.69 -15.60 4.00
C GLU A 196 16.14 -14.13 3.96
N LEU A 197 16.91 -13.69 2.94
CA LEU A 197 17.49 -12.34 2.89
C LEU A 197 17.11 -11.58 1.61
N ILE A 198 16.41 -10.45 1.75
CA ILE A 198 16.08 -9.50 0.67
C ILE A 198 16.78 -8.17 0.89
#